data_AF-A0A6G3TZS7-F1
#
_entry.id   AF-A0A6G3TZS7-F1
#
_cell.length_a   1.000
_cell.length_b   1.000
_cell.length_c   1.000
_cell.angle_alpha   90.00
_cell.angle_beta   90.00
_cell.angle_gamma   90.00
#
_symmetry.space_group_name_H-M   'P 1'
#
loop_
_entity.id
_entity.type
_entity.pdbx_description
1 polymer ?
#
loop_
_entity_poly.entity_id
_entity_poly.type
_entity_poly.pdbx_seq_one_letter_code
_entity_poly.pdbx_strand_id
1 'polypeptide(L)' 'MTEYQPPGDPGAGPGSGARRAPDPEHTPYDAVVLAGGAARRLSGADKPGVRVGGRALIDRVLAACAGARTTV' A
#
# COMPACT_ATOMS: atom_id res chain seq x y z
N MET A 1 22.02 -21.28 -9.93
CA MET A 1 21.36 -20.01 -9.56
C MET A 1 20.20 -20.40 -8.67
N THR A 2 20.44 -20.42 -7.36
CA THR A 2 19.45 -20.92 -6.39
C THR A 2 18.47 -19.79 -6.12
N GLU A 3 17.19 -20.05 -6.35
CA GLU A 3 16.12 -19.11 -6.07
C GLU A 3 16.08 -18.83 -4.55
N TYR A 4 16.12 -17.55 -4.18
CA TYR A 4 15.98 -17.14 -2.79
C TYR A 4 14.52 -17.27 -2.39
N GLN A 5 14.23 -18.24 -1.52
CA GLN A 5 12.93 -18.41 -0.91
C GLN A 5 12.93 -17.71 0.46
N PRO A 6 12.16 -16.61 0.64
CA PRO A 6 12.05 -15.99 1.94
C PRO A 6 11.29 -16.92 2.90
N PRO A 7 11.70 -17.01 4.19
CA PRO A 7 10.93 -17.74 5.18
C PRO A 7 9.56 -17.06 5.33
N GLY A 8 8.50 -17.86 5.24
CA GLY A 8 7.13 -17.37 5.46
C GLY A 8 6.97 -16.83 6.88
N ASP A 9 6.17 -15.78 7.02
CA ASP A 9 5.88 -15.15 8.31
C ASP A 9 4.82 -15.98 9.07
N PRO A 10 5.15 -16.66 10.18
CA PRO A 10 4.24 -17.59 10.85
C PRO A 10 3.22 -16.89 11.78
N GLY A 11 2.81 -15.66 11.46
CA GLY A 11 2.03 -14.80 12.36
C GLY A 11 0.66 -14.31 11.86
N ALA A 12 0.19 -14.74 10.69
CA ALA A 12 -1.10 -14.30 10.15
C ALA A 12 -2.30 -15.04 10.79
N GLY A 13 -2.53 -14.82 12.09
CA GLY A 13 -3.88 -14.88 12.66
C GLY A 13 -4.68 -13.64 12.24
N PRO A 14 -6.02 -13.61 12.40
CA PRO A 14 -6.83 -12.44 12.04
C PRO A 14 -6.58 -11.30 13.03
N GLY A 15 -5.48 -10.56 12.80
CA GLY A 15 -5.04 -9.42 13.57
C GLY A 15 -5.64 -8.13 13.02
N SER A 16 -6.66 -7.64 13.70
CA SER A 16 -7.15 -6.26 13.65
C SER A 16 -5.99 -5.27 13.58
N GLY A 17 -5.85 -4.54 12.47
CA GLY A 17 -5.33 -3.16 12.35
C GLY A 17 -4.08 -2.74 13.13
N ALA A 18 -3.32 -3.67 13.70
CA ALA A 18 -2.19 -3.36 14.53
C ALA A 18 -1.09 -2.85 13.60
N ARG A 19 -0.72 -1.57 13.76
CA ARG A 19 0.47 -1.01 13.13
C ARG A 19 1.60 -2.01 13.30
N ARG A 20 2.08 -2.56 12.17
CA ARG A 20 3.33 -3.33 12.15
C ARG A 20 4.36 -2.48 12.87
N ALA A 21 5.05 -3.05 13.86
CA ALA A 21 6.13 -2.34 14.54
C ALA A 21 7.08 -1.80 13.46
N PRO A 22 7.46 -0.51 13.51
CA PRO A 22 8.38 0.04 12.53
C PRO A 22 9.65 -0.81 12.57
N ASP A 23 10.03 -1.31 11.41
CA ASP A 23 11.29 -2.01 11.25
C ASP A 23 12.41 -1.01 11.59
N PRO A 24 13.33 -1.34 12.51
CA PRO A 24 14.31 -0.39 13.05
C PRO A 24 15.26 0.22 11.99
N GLU A 25 15.33 -0.34 10.78
CA GLU A 25 16.05 0.24 9.64
C GLU A 25 15.23 1.23 8.79
N HIS A 26 13.91 1.34 9.02
CA HIS A 26 13.10 2.30 8.26
C HIS A 26 13.31 3.72 8.76
N THR A 27 14.19 4.44 8.08
CA THR A 27 14.30 5.90 8.18
C THR A 27 12.89 6.52 8.05
N PRO A 28 12.45 7.35 9.00
CA PRO A 28 11.12 7.96 8.96
C PRO A 28 10.89 8.76 7.68
N TYR A 29 9.73 8.60 7.06
CA TYR A 29 9.35 9.29 5.83
C TYR A 29 7.89 9.78 5.86
N ASP A 30 7.60 10.78 5.03
CA ASP A 30 6.25 11.20 4.68
C ASP A 30 5.94 10.77 3.24
N ALA A 31 4.69 10.43 2.95
CA ALA A 31 4.25 9.98 1.63
C ALA A 31 3.30 11.00 0.99
N VAL A 32 3.48 11.24 -0.32
CA VAL A 32 2.59 12.07 -1.14
C VAL A 32 2.00 11.20 -2.25
N VAL A 33 0.68 11.05 -2.29
CA VAL A 33 -0.02 10.23 -3.27
C VAL A 33 -0.64 11.12 -4.35
N LEU A 34 0.01 11.17 -5.51
CA LEU A 34 -0.50 11.94 -6.65
C LEU A 34 -1.65 11.20 -7.34
N ALA A 35 -2.89 11.54 -6.97
CA ALA A 35 -4.09 10.86 -7.44
C ALA A 35 -4.96 11.65 -8.44
N GLY A 36 -4.69 12.94 -8.67
CA GLY A 36 -5.55 13.85 -9.46
C GLY A 36 -5.37 13.84 -10.99
N GLY A 37 -4.80 12.78 -11.58
CA GLY A 37 -4.56 12.71 -13.03
C GLY A 37 -5.85 12.48 -13.83
N ALA A 38 -5.92 13.00 -15.07
CA ALA A 38 -7.11 12.96 -15.94
C ALA A 38 -7.62 11.57 -16.38
N ALA A 39 -6.97 10.48 -15.96
CA ALA A 39 -7.38 9.10 -16.21
C ALA A 39 -7.78 8.74 -17.66
N ARG A 40 -7.17 9.39 -18.67
CA ARG A 40 -7.53 9.23 -20.10
C ARG A 40 -7.48 7.79 -20.60
N ARG A 41 -6.52 7.00 -20.12
CA ARG A 41 -6.36 5.57 -20.46
C ARG A 41 -7.44 4.67 -19.84
N LEU A 42 -8.24 5.21 -18.93
CA LEU A 42 -9.36 4.56 -18.27
C LEU A 42 -10.69 5.19 -18.73
N SER A 43 -10.71 5.75 -19.94
CA SER A 43 -11.87 6.46 -20.51
C SER A 43 -12.39 7.62 -19.65
N GLY A 44 -11.51 8.25 -18.87
CA GLY A 44 -11.87 9.35 -17.98
C GLY A 44 -12.50 8.91 -16.65
N ALA A 45 -12.56 7.59 -16.37
CA ALA A 45 -13.00 7.10 -15.06
C ALA A 45 -12.03 7.56 -13.97
N ASP A 46 -12.57 8.05 -12.85
CA ASP A 46 -11.78 8.46 -11.69
C ASP A 46 -10.86 7.33 -11.22
N LYS A 47 -9.57 7.43 -11.55
CA LYS A 47 -8.58 6.37 -11.35
C LYS A 47 -8.43 5.95 -9.88
N PRO A 48 -8.38 6.87 -8.89
CA PRO A 48 -8.40 6.52 -7.47
C PRO A 48 -9.55 5.58 -7.09
N GLY A 49 -10.74 5.82 -7.65
CA GLY A 49 -11.95 5.02 -7.44
C GLY A 49 -12.00 3.68 -8.20
N VAL A 50 -11.08 3.43 -9.14
CA VAL A 50 -11.03 2.16 -9.89
C VAL A 50 -10.81 0.99 -8.94
N ARG A 51 -11.64 -0.04 -9.09
CA ARG A 51 -11.52 -1.27 -8.31
C ARG A 51 -10.61 -2.29 -9.01
N VAL A 52 -9.69 -2.83 -8.24
CA VAL A 52 -8.88 -4.00 -8.60
C VAL A 52 -9.20 -5.05 -7.54
N GLY A 53 -9.42 -6.33 -7.88
CA GLY A 53 -9.72 -7.39 -6.89
C GLY A 53 -10.63 -6.97 -5.72
N GLY A 54 -11.73 -6.28 -6.00
CA GLY A 54 -12.73 -5.84 -5.01
C GLY A 54 -12.43 -4.57 -4.19
N ARG A 55 -11.19 -4.06 -4.16
CA ARG A 55 -10.82 -2.84 -3.40
C ARG A 55 -10.50 -1.68 -4.33
N ALA A 56 -10.73 -0.44 -3.89
CA ALA A 56 -10.31 0.74 -4.66
C ALA A 56 -8.79 0.78 -4.78
N LEU A 57 -8.29 1.38 -5.86
CA LEU A 57 -6.86 1.50 -6.11
C LEU A 57 -6.21 2.39 -5.04
N ILE A 58 -6.87 3.46 -4.62
CA ILE A 58 -6.36 4.35 -3.58
C ILE A 58 -6.21 3.64 -2.23
N ASP A 59 -7.17 2.80 -1.83
CA ASP A 59 -7.11 2.05 -0.57
C ASP A 59 -5.88 1.14 -0.49
N ARG A 60 -5.45 0.57 -1.63
CA ARG A 60 -4.23 -0.24 -1.69
C ARG A 60 -2.98 0.58 -1.46
N VAL A 61 -2.92 1.77 -2.05
CA VAL A 61 -1.77 2.66 -1.90
C VAL A 61 -1.68 3.14 -0.46
N LEU A 62 -2.80 3.53 0.15
CA LEU A 62 -2.83 3.95 1.56
C LEU A 62 -2.40 2.81 2.49
N ALA A 63 -2.79 1.57 2.22
CA ALA A 63 -2.32 0.41 2.98
C ALA A 63 -0.79 0.22 2.86
N ALA A 64 -0.21 0.46 1.68
CA ALA A 64 1.24 0.43 1.50
C ALA A 64 1.97 1.56 2.24
N CYS A 65 1.31 2.71 2.43
CA CYS A 65 1.83 3.86 3.17
C CYS A 65 1.64 3.76 4.71
N ALA A 66 1.22 2.61 5.25
CA ALA A 66 0.92 2.48 6.69
C ALA A 66 2.12 2.77 7.63
N GLY A 67 3.36 2.74 7.10
CA GLY A 67 4.57 3.09 7.84
C GLY A 67 4.98 4.57 7.72
N ALA A 68 4.31 5.36 6.89
CA ALA A 68 4.60 6.79 6.75
C ALA A 68 4.18 7.55 8.01
N ARG A 69 4.95 8.57 8.40
CA ARG A 69 4.56 9.49 9.47
C ARG A 69 3.32 10.30 9.06
N THR A 70 3.30 10.74 7.80
CA THR A 70 2.20 11.49 7.18
C THR A 70 1.93 10.94 5.80
N THR A 71 0.66 10.87 5.39
CA THR A 71 0.26 10.62 4.01
C THR A 71 -0.69 11.73 3.56
N VAL A 72 -0.43 12.32 2.40
CA VAL A 72 -1.26 13.37 1.77
C VAL A 72 -1.62 13.04 0.33
#